data_AF-A0A6A5HK27-F1
#
_entry.id   AF-A0A6A5HK27-F1
#
_cell.length_a   1.000
_cell.length_b   1.000
_cell.length_c   1.000
_cell.angle_alpha   90.00
_cell.angle_beta   90.00
_cell.angle_gamma   90.00
#
_symmetry.space_group_name_H-M   'P 1'
#
loop_
_entity.id
_entity.type
_entity.pdbx_description
1 polymer ?
#
loop_
_entity_poly.entity_id
_entity_poly.type
_entity_poly.pdbx_seq_one_letter_code
_entity_poly.pdbx_strand_id
1 'polypeptide(L)'
;MPHCQNTEFRRSDSFVCDSCDKSIHYVCCFVIDSTVDTVSRCLDCRFSLQTFDDRFQVLTEIRDRIYEQLESDEDVLKDVSIDRENLQSLFSDTKETRKRLESALESIGCGHRTWYQQITGNQARKLLRPSNIQLVLSIFLADCSPKLPLIEKIMHDLSWIMSFCNNSEKSDAEIDELQDILWNLESNMKKAFPSATVSPKLHLLFVHLVPYVRIHRSLGHLTEQGMEHLHAIVNVLNVRFSAVTNPESKAILIVKHLANLNFLFDTHQSWFQSE
;
A
#
# COMPACT_ATOMS: atom_id res chain seq x y z
N MET A 1 59.39 -4.89 16.84
CA MET A 1 58.12 -4.61 16.14
C MET A 1 58.41 -3.60 15.03
N PRO A 2 58.11 -3.86 13.75
CA PRO A 2 58.26 -2.82 12.74
C PRO A 2 57.14 -1.79 12.91
N HIS A 3 57.52 -0.55 13.17
CA HIS A 3 56.58 0.57 13.34
C HIS A 3 55.99 0.98 11.98
N CYS A 4 54.66 0.94 11.85
CA CYS A 4 53.96 1.57 10.74
C CYS A 4 54.10 3.11 10.85
N GLN A 5 54.65 3.73 9.80
CA GLN A 5 54.96 5.16 9.75
C GLN A 5 53.82 6.04 9.22
N ASN A 6 52.72 5.47 8.72
CA ASN A 6 51.57 6.25 8.24
C ASN A 6 50.68 6.73 9.40
N THR A 7 50.46 8.05 9.49
CA THR A 7 49.76 8.73 10.58
C THR A 7 48.24 8.57 10.55
N GLU A 8 47.64 8.34 9.38
CA GLU A 8 46.17 8.15 9.25
C GLU A 8 45.70 6.81 9.81
N PHE A 9 46.44 5.72 9.56
CA PHE A 9 46.08 4.39 10.06
C PHE A 9 46.15 4.27 11.60
N ARG A 10 46.97 5.09 12.27
CA ARG A 10 47.06 5.11 13.74
C ARG A 10 45.79 5.63 14.42
N ARG A 11 44.91 6.32 13.70
CA ARG A 11 43.64 6.85 14.20
C ARG A 11 42.43 6.00 13.84
N SER A 12 42.64 4.89 13.15
CA SER A 12 41.56 3.97 12.77
C SER A 12 41.09 3.16 13.98
N ASP A 13 39.81 2.81 13.99
CA ASP A 13 39.22 2.00 15.06
C ASP A 13 39.95 0.65 15.19
N SER A 14 40.05 0.17 16.43
CA SER A 14 40.75 -1.07 16.76
C SER A 14 39.89 -1.99 17.62
N PHE A 15 40.21 -3.28 17.58
CA PHE A 15 39.60 -4.31 18.41
C PHE A 15 40.68 -5.19 19.05
N VAL A 16 40.32 -5.91 20.10
CA VAL A 16 41.19 -6.89 20.76
C VAL A 16 40.81 -8.28 20.25
N CYS A 17 41.81 -9.07 19.83
CA CYS A 17 41.58 -10.42 19.33
C CYS A 17 41.35 -11.42 20.48
N ASP A 18 40.23 -12.13 20.47
CA ASP A 18 39.86 -13.12 21.51
C ASP A 18 40.85 -14.28 21.66
N SER A 19 41.69 -14.54 20.65
CA SER A 19 42.60 -15.70 20.65
C SER A 19 44.04 -15.38 21.04
N CYS A 20 44.50 -14.15 20.80
CA CYS A 20 45.90 -13.78 21.06
C CYS A 20 46.05 -12.49 21.87
N ASP A 21 44.93 -11.88 22.26
CA ASP A 21 44.86 -10.68 23.11
C ASP A 21 45.60 -9.45 22.53
N LYS A 22 45.91 -9.48 21.23
CA LYS A 22 46.54 -8.37 20.54
C LYS A 22 45.49 -7.35 20.12
N SER A 23 45.81 -6.07 20.32
CA SER A 23 45.05 -4.94 19.74
C SER A 23 45.41 -4.78 18.27
N ILE A 24 44.40 -4.81 17.40
CA ILE A 24 44.53 -4.78 15.94
C ILE A 24 43.56 -3.76 15.37
N HIS A 25 44.00 -2.95 14.40
CA HIS A 25 43.09 -2.05 13.68
C HIS A 25 42.13 -2.85 12.79
N TYR A 26 40.87 -2.43 12.69
CA TYR A 26 39.88 -3.05 11.79
C TYR A 26 40.37 -3.12 10.35
N VAL A 27 41.01 -2.05 9.86
CA VAL A 27 41.57 -1.97 8.51
C VAL A 27 42.72 -2.97 8.30
N CYS A 28 43.50 -3.28 9.33
CA CYS A 28 44.55 -4.31 9.26
C CYS A 28 43.98 -5.73 9.12
N CYS A 29 42.67 -5.92 9.33
CA CYS A 29 41.94 -7.16 9.08
C CYS A 29 40.98 -7.05 7.88
N PHE A 30 41.15 -6.05 7.00
CA PHE A 30 40.30 -5.81 5.83
C PHE A 30 38.81 -5.64 6.15
N VAL A 31 38.51 -5.11 7.34
CA VAL A 31 37.16 -4.65 7.69
C VAL A 31 37.05 -3.21 7.20
N ILE A 32 36.39 -3.03 6.05
CA ILE A 32 36.29 -1.76 5.32
C ILE A 32 34.88 -1.14 5.45
N ASP A 33 33.88 -1.91 5.88
CA ASP A 33 32.52 -1.43 6.11
C ASP A 33 32.13 -1.48 7.60
N SER A 34 31.39 -0.46 8.02
CA SER A 34 30.79 -0.26 9.34
C SER A 34 29.65 -1.23 9.68
N THR A 35 29.20 -2.04 8.71
CA THR A 35 28.01 -2.90 8.83
C THR A 35 28.31 -4.34 9.23
N VAL A 36 29.58 -4.73 9.40
CA VAL A 36 29.93 -6.11 9.75
C VAL A 36 30.01 -6.28 11.26
N ASP A 37 29.06 -7.04 11.80
CA ASP A 37 29.06 -7.57 13.16
C ASP A 37 30.46 -8.04 13.58
N THR A 38 31.03 -7.31 14.55
CA THR A 38 32.12 -7.67 15.46
C THR A 38 33.07 -8.77 14.98
N VAL A 39 34.08 -8.41 14.19
CA VAL A 39 35.25 -9.27 14.00
C VAL A 39 35.98 -9.40 15.34
N SER A 40 35.86 -10.56 15.98
CA SER A 40 36.45 -10.80 17.31
C SER A 40 37.82 -11.49 17.27
N ARG A 41 38.28 -11.91 16.09
CA ARG A 41 39.58 -12.61 15.88
C ARG A 41 40.40 -11.94 14.79
N CYS A 42 41.70 -11.77 15.02
CA CYS A 42 42.61 -11.20 14.03
C CYS A 42 42.89 -12.16 12.86
N LEU A 43 43.39 -11.61 11.74
CA LEU A 43 43.71 -12.34 10.52
C LEU A 43 44.61 -13.58 10.80
N ASP A 44 45.70 -13.39 11.56
CA ASP A 44 46.65 -14.46 11.89
C ASP A 44 45.98 -15.62 12.65
N CYS A 45 45.03 -15.31 13.54
CA CYS A 45 44.30 -16.32 14.31
C CYS A 45 43.16 -16.98 13.53
N ARG A 46 42.59 -16.28 12.53
CA ARG A 46 41.52 -16.83 11.66
C ARG A 46 42.06 -17.81 10.64
N PHE A 47 43.25 -17.55 10.11
CA PHE A 47 43.86 -18.34 9.03
C PHE A 47 45.11 -19.11 9.47
N SER A 48 45.44 -19.11 10.77
CA SER A 48 46.59 -19.83 11.34
C SER A 48 47.93 -19.52 10.64
N LEU A 49 48.13 -18.25 10.29
CA LEU A 49 49.28 -17.78 9.51
C LEU A 49 50.56 -17.85 10.36
N GLN A 50 51.63 -18.45 9.81
CA GLN A 50 52.90 -18.60 10.52
C GLN A 50 54.03 -17.77 9.91
N THR A 51 53.95 -17.49 8.61
CA THR A 51 54.98 -16.72 7.89
C THR A 51 54.43 -15.44 7.27
N PHE A 52 55.33 -14.52 6.91
CA PHE A 52 54.97 -13.31 6.16
C PHE A 52 54.44 -13.65 4.76
N ASP A 53 54.93 -14.73 4.14
CA ASP A 53 54.50 -15.16 2.82
C ASP A 53 53.06 -15.68 2.85
N ASP A 54 52.70 -16.49 3.85
CA ASP A 54 51.31 -16.95 4.06
C ASP A 54 50.35 -15.77 4.19
N ARG A 55 50.79 -14.74 4.94
CA ARG A 55 50.01 -13.52 5.14
C ARG A 55 49.88 -12.73 3.84
N PHE A 56 50.95 -12.58 3.08
CA PHE A 56 50.90 -11.87 1.81
C PHE A 56 49.96 -12.56 0.81
N GLN A 57 49.97 -13.90 0.77
CA GLN A 57 49.09 -14.67 -0.10
C GLN A 57 47.61 -14.48 0.26
N VAL A 58 47.24 -14.68 1.54
CA VAL A 58 45.85 -14.51 1.99
C VAL A 58 45.34 -13.09 1.76
N LEU A 59 46.18 -12.08 2.00
CA LEU A 59 45.80 -10.70 1.74
C LEU A 59 45.61 -10.41 0.24
N THR A 60 46.39 -11.07 -0.62
CA THR A 60 46.23 -10.97 -2.07
C THR A 60 44.91 -11.59 -2.52
N GLU A 61 44.57 -12.77 -2.01
CA GLU A 61 43.30 -13.45 -2.30
C GLU A 61 42.07 -12.65 -1.83
N ILE A 62 42.14 -12.05 -0.64
CA ILE A 62 41.08 -11.18 -0.11
C ILE A 62 40.93 -9.93 -0.99
N ARG A 63 42.05 -9.31 -1.37
CA ARG A 63 42.06 -8.14 -2.26
C ARG A 63 41.40 -8.47 -3.59
N ASP A 64 41.79 -9.58 -4.23
CA ASP A 64 41.29 -9.96 -5.55
C ASP A 64 39.77 -10.23 -5.51
N ARG A 65 39.29 -10.91 -4.46
CA ARG A 65 37.85 -11.11 -4.23
C ARG A 65 37.08 -9.80 -4.06
N ILE A 66 37.64 -8.83 -3.34
CA ILE A 66 36.99 -7.52 -3.16
C ILE A 66 36.93 -6.75 -4.49
N TYR A 67 37.98 -6.84 -5.32
CA TYR A 67 37.96 -6.23 -6.65
C TYR A 67 36.91 -6.87 -7.57
N GLU A 68 36.81 -8.20 -7.58
CA GLU A 68 35.77 -8.91 -8.34
C GLU A 68 34.35 -8.50 -7.88
N GLN A 69 34.14 -8.37 -6.56
CA GLN A 69 32.86 -7.91 -6.01
C GLN A 69 32.56 -6.46 -6.42
N LEU A 70 33.54 -5.56 -6.36
CA LEU A 70 33.38 -4.16 -6.77
C LEU A 70 33.01 -4.04 -8.24
N GLU A 71 33.64 -4.83 -9.11
CA GLU A 71 33.32 -4.87 -10.55
C GLU A 71 31.90 -5.36 -10.79
N SER A 72 31.49 -6.45 -10.11
CA SER A 72 30.12 -6.95 -10.17
C SER A 72 29.09 -5.93 -9.65
N ASP A 73 29.39 -5.24 -8.55
CA ASP A 73 28.49 -4.25 -7.96
C ASP A 73 28.38 -3.00 -8.86
N GLU A 74 29.46 -2.60 -9.53
CA GLU A 74 29.47 -1.51 -10.50
C GLU A 74 28.57 -1.82 -11.70
N ASP A 75 28.63 -3.05 -12.21
CA ASP A 75 27.77 -3.49 -13.31
C ASP A 75 26.29 -3.51 -12.91
N VAL A 76 25.97 -4.04 -11.72
CA VAL A 76 24.61 -3.98 -11.17
C VAL A 76 24.14 -2.53 -11.01
N LEU A 77 25.01 -1.63 -10.53
CA LEU A 77 24.67 -0.22 -10.36
C LEU A 77 24.41 0.48 -11.71
N LYS A 78 25.14 0.13 -12.77
CA LYS A 78 24.90 0.61 -14.13
C LYS A 78 23.53 0.16 -14.62
N ASP A 79 23.20 -1.12 -14.48
CA ASP A 79 21.90 -1.66 -14.89
C ASP A 79 20.75 -0.97 -14.15
N VAL A 80 20.85 -0.84 -12.83
CA VAL A 80 19.86 -0.14 -12.00
C VAL A 80 19.73 1.33 -12.40
N SER A 81 20.84 1.99 -12.76
CA SER A 81 20.82 3.39 -13.20
C SER A 81 20.11 3.55 -14.55
N ILE A 82 20.37 2.64 -15.50
CA ILE A 82 19.68 2.59 -16.79
C ILE A 82 18.17 2.35 -16.57
N ASP A 83 17.80 1.38 -15.75
CA ASP A 83 16.40 1.10 -15.43
C ASP A 83 15.70 2.28 -14.77
N ARG A 84 16.39 2.97 -13.85
CA ARG A 84 15.88 4.20 -13.24
C ARG A 84 15.63 5.29 -14.28
N GLU A 85 16.57 5.50 -15.21
CA GLU A 85 16.41 6.50 -16.28
C GLU A 85 15.29 6.13 -17.26
N ASN A 86 15.15 4.84 -17.60
CA ASN A 86 14.03 4.32 -18.39
C ASN A 86 12.69 4.58 -17.68
N LEU A 87 12.59 4.27 -16.39
CA LEU A 87 11.39 4.57 -15.60
C LEU A 87 11.13 6.07 -15.53
N GLN A 88 12.16 6.88 -15.29
CA GLN A 88 12.05 8.33 -15.16
C GLN A 88 11.65 9.01 -16.47
N SER A 89 12.10 8.48 -17.61
CA SER A 89 11.70 8.98 -18.95
C SER A 89 10.24 8.64 -19.29
N LEU A 90 9.74 7.47 -18.86
CA LEU A 90 8.30 7.16 -18.91
C LEU A 90 7.48 8.17 -18.09
N PHE A 91 8.04 8.72 -17.01
CA PHE A 91 7.42 9.79 -16.22
C PHE A 91 7.50 11.19 -16.86
N SER A 92 8.41 11.43 -17.81
CA SER A 92 8.51 12.73 -18.50
C SER A 92 7.51 12.90 -19.64
N ASP A 93 7.29 11.87 -20.47
CA ASP A 93 6.29 11.92 -21.56
C ASP A 93 4.85 11.82 -21.02
N THR A 94 4.68 11.18 -19.86
CA THR A 94 3.40 11.19 -19.14
C THR A 94 3.07 12.55 -18.54
N LYS A 95 3.93 13.58 -18.54
CA LYS A 95 3.59 14.88 -17.93
C LYS A 95 2.31 15.48 -18.49
N GLU A 96 2.09 15.43 -19.80
CA GLU A 96 0.89 16.04 -20.40
C GLU A 96 -0.35 15.15 -20.20
N THR A 97 -0.25 13.86 -20.49
CA THR A 97 -1.34 12.89 -20.24
C THR A 97 -1.74 12.85 -18.75
N ARG A 98 -0.76 12.93 -17.85
CA ARG A 98 -0.97 13.03 -16.40
C ARG A 98 -1.64 14.33 -16.02
N LYS A 99 -1.19 15.49 -16.53
CA LYS A 99 -1.86 16.77 -16.29
C LYS A 99 -3.30 16.75 -16.77
N ARG A 100 -3.55 16.18 -17.95
CA ARG A 100 -4.91 15.99 -18.49
C ARG A 100 -5.74 15.08 -17.58
N LEU A 101 -5.17 13.99 -17.10
CA LEU A 101 -5.82 13.07 -16.15
C LEU A 101 -6.14 13.75 -14.81
N GLU A 102 -5.16 14.44 -14.22
CA GLU A 102 -5.32 15.20 -12.97
C GLU A 102 -6.41 16.28 -13.15
N SER A 103 -6.37 17.04 -14.24
CA SER A 103 -7.38 18.06 -14.56
C SER A 103 -8.78 17.46 -14.77
N ALA A 104 -8.89 16.33 -15.46
CA ALA A 104 -10.16 15.64 -15.64
C ALA A 104 -10.72 15.14 -14.30
N LEU A 105 -9.87 14.52 -13.46
CA LEU A 105 -10.25 14.07 -12.13
C LEU A 105 -10.66 15.25 -11.23
N GLU A 106 -9.94 16.37 -11.28
CA GLU A 106 -10.32 17.60 -10.57
C GLU A 106 -11.67 18.14 -11.02
N SER A 107 -11.93 18.17 -12.33
CA SER A 107 -13.19 18.68 -12.90
C SER A 107 -14.43 17.91 -12.42
N ILE A 108 -14.27 16.61 -12.13
CA ILE A 108 -15.32 15.76 -11.57
C ILE A 108 -15.30 15.70 -10.04
N GLY A 109 -14.44 16.48 -9.37
CA GLY A 109 -14.31 16.52 -7.91
C GLY A 109 -13.59 15.30 -7.31
N CYS A 110 -12.82 14.58 -8.12
CA CYS A 110 -11.96 13.45 -7.75
C CYS A 110 -10.46 13.81 -7.74
N GLY A 111 -10.13 15.11 -7.69
CA GLY A 111 -8.76 15.60 -7.65
C GLY A 111 -7.95 15.06 -6.46
N HIS A 112 -6.63 15.02 -6.63
CA HIS A 112 -5.72 14.54 -5.61
C HIS A 112 -5.76 15.46 -4.38
N ARG A 113 -6.23 14.94 -3.23
CA ARG A 113 -6.06 15.62 -1.95
C ARG A 113 -4.78 15.10 -1.32
N THR A 114 -3.89 16.02 -0.94
CA THR A 114 -2.56 15.77 -0.34
C THR A 114 -2.56 14.82 0.86
N TRP A 115 -3.72 14.56 1.48
CA TRP A 115 -3.87 13.79 2.71
C TRP A 115 -4.65 12.47 2.58
N TYR A 116 -5.20 12.15 1.40
CA TYR A 116 -5.93 10.89 1.18
C TYR A 116 -5.22 10.06 0.11
N GLN A 117 -4.65 8.92 0.52
CA GLN A 117 -4.05 7.93 -0.40
C GLN A 117 -5.11 7.16 -1.21
N GLN A 118 -6.40 7.27 -0.85
CA GLN A 118 -7.50 6.50 -1.43
C GLN A 118 -8.70 7.38 -1.81
N ILE A 119 -9.43 6.95 -2.84
CA ILE A 119 -10.67 7.57 -3.31
C ILE A 119 -11.79 7.33 -2.28
N THR A 120 -12.48 8.39 -1.83
CA THR A 120 -13.65 8.26 -0.93
C THR A 120 -14.88 7.68 -1.65
N GLY A 121 -15.87 7.15 -0.92
CA GLY A 121 -17.09 6.61 -1.53
C GLY A 121 -17.83 7.60 -2.44
N ASN A 122 -17.84 8.89 -2.09
CA ASN A 122 -18.42 9.93 -2.95
C ASN A 122 -17.61 10.17 -4.22
N GLN A 123 -16.29 10.13 -4.14
CA GLN A 123 -15.44 10.26 -5.32
C GLN A 123 -15.53 9.02 -6.21
N ALA A 124 -15.57 7.82 -5.65
CA ALA A 124 -15.79 6.58 -6.41
C ALA A 124 -17.12 6.64 -7.18
N ARG A 125 -18.19 7.11 -6.51
CA ARG A 125 -19.50 7.31 -7.13
C ARG A 125 -19.48 8.33 -8.27
N LYS A 126 -18.68 9.39 -8.17
CA LYS A 126 -18.53 10.38 -9.24
C LYS A 126 -17.70 9.81 -10.38
N LEU A 127 -16.56 9.18 -10.10
CA LEU A 127 -15.66 8.59 -11.09
C LEU A 127 -16.37 7.56 -11.96
N LEU A 128 -17.14 6.67 -11.34
CA LEU A 128 -17.84 5.57 -12.02
C LEU A 128 -19.11 6.01 -12.75
N ARG A 129 -19.45 7.30 -12.85
CA ARG A 129 -20.57 7.71 -13.70
C ARG A 129 -20.21 7.49 -15.18
N PRO A 130 -21.12 7.00 -16.03
CA PRO A 130 -20.82 6.73 -17.45
C PRO A 130 -20.15 7.90 -18.18
N SER A 131 -20.64 9.14 -17.98
CA SER A 131 -20.06 10.35 -18.55
C SER A 131 -18.61 10.61 -18.11
N ASN A 132 -18.29 10.26 -16.86
CA ASN A 132 -17.00 10.52 -16.25
C ASN A 132 -15.99 9.41 -16.58
N ILE A 133 -16.46 8.17 -16.72
CA ILE A 133 -15.68 7.07 -17.30
C ILE A 133 -15.21 7.48 -18.69
N GLN A 134 -16.12 7.92 -19.56
CA GLN A 134 -15.79 8.35 -20.91
C GLN A 134 -14.82 9.55 -20.93
N LEU A 135 -15.04 10.54 -20.04
CA LEU A 135 -14.13 11.68 -19.89
C LEU A 135 -12.70 11.21 -19.57
N VAL A 136 -12.53 10.31 -18.60
CA VAL A 136 -11.22 9.81 -18.20
C VAL A 136 -10.58 8.98 -19.31
N LEU A 137 -11.34 8.10 -19.97
CA LEU A 137 -10.83 7.26 -21.05
C LEU A 137 -10.42 8.07 -22.29
N SER A 138 -11.09 9.20 -22.58
CA SER A 138 -10.78 10.08 -23.72
C SER A 138 -9.39 10.75 -23.66
N ILE A 139 -8.73 10.68 -22.50
CA ILE A 139 -7.39 11.21 -22.28
C ILE A 139 -6.34 10.30 -22.93
N PHE A 140 -6.64 9.02 -23.01
CA PHE A 140 -5.79 8.01 -23.61
C PHE A 140 -6.12 7.88 -25.10
N LEU A 141 -5.09 7.72 -25.94
CA LEU A 141 -5.29 7.44 -27.36
C LEU A 141 -5.92 6.05 -27.50
N ALA A 142 -6.85 5.87 -28.46
CA ALA A 142 -7.61 4.63 -28.60
C ALA A 142 -6.73 3.39 -28.86
N ASP A 143 -5.56 3.58 -29.45
CA ASP A 143 -4.56 2.59 -29.79
C ASP A 143 -3.41 2.49 -28.78
N CYS A 144 -3.44 3.26 -27.67
CA CYS A 144 -2.35 3.28 -26.71
C CYS A 144 -2.17 1.95 -25.96
N SER A 145 -3.23 1.13 -25.89
CA SER A 145 -3.16 -0.19 -25.26
C SER A 145 -4.31 -1.10 -25.70
N PRO A 146 -4.04 -2.39 -25.99
CA PRO A 146 -5.10 -3.37 -26.21
C PRO A 146 -5.96 -3.62 -24.97
N LYS A 147 -5.52 -3.13 -23.79
CA LYS A 147 -6.25 -3.25 -22.53
C LYS A 147 -7.31 -2.18 -22.35
N LEU A 148 -7.25 -1.06 -23.07
CA LEU A 148 -8.13 0.09 -22.87
C LEU A 148 -9.63 -0.29 -23.01
N PRO A 149 -10.05 -1.07 -24.03
CA PRO A 149 -11.44 -1.53 -24.13
C PRO A 149 -11.87 -2.47 -23.00
N LEU A 150 -10.94 -3.24 -22.43
CA LEU A 150 -11.23 -4.09 -21.26
C LEU A 150 -11.41 -3.24 -20.01
N ILE A 151 -10.57 -2.22 -19.82
CA ILE A 151 -10.68 -1.26 -18.71
C ILE A 151 -12.00 -0.52 -18.76
N GLU A 152 -12.43 -0.07 -19.94
CA GLU A 152 -13.75 0.55 -20.13
C GLU A 152 -14.88 -0.35 -19.62
N LYS A 153 -14.90 -1.62 -20.07
CA LYS A 153 -15.90 -2.61 -19.61
C LYS A 153 -15.84 -2.82 -18.10
N ILE A 154 -14.65 -2.99 -17.54
CA ILE A 154 -14.44 -3.12 -16.09
C ILE A 154 -15.03 -1.92 -15.33
N MET A 155 -14.80 -0.69 -15.81
CA MET A 155 -15.33 0.51 -15.17
C MET A 155 -16.86 0.58 -15.24
N HIS A 156 -17.46 0.15 -16.36
CA HIS A 156 -18.91 0.06 -16.49
C HIS A 156 -19.53 -1.04 -15.63
N ASP A 157 -18.92 -2.22 -15.54
CA ASP A 157 -19.36 -3.30 -14.67
C ASP A 157 -19.33 -2.84 -13.20
N LEU A 158 -18.25 -2.17 -12.76
CA LEU A 158 -18.15 -1.58 -11.43
C LEU A 158 -19.20 -0.48 -11.17
N SER A 159 -19.50 0.35 -12.18
CA SER A 159 -20.54 1.37 -12.11
C SER A 159 -21.93 0.76 -11.87
N TRP A 160 -22.23 -0.31 -12.60
CA TRP A 160 -23.48 -1.04 -12.48
C TRP A 160 -23.59 -1.68 -11.10
N ILE A 161 -22.56 -2.42 -10.66
CA ILE A 161 -22.52 -3.06 -9.34
C ILE A 161 -22.72 -2.02 -8.22
N MET A 162 -22.02 -0.88 -8.29
CA MET A 162 -22.17 0.19 -7.30
C MET A 162 -23.62 0.72 -7.23
N SER A 163 -24.30 0.81 -8.37
CA SER A 163 -25.70 1.26 -8.45
C SER A 163 -26.67 0.19 -7.93
N PHE A 164 -26.34 -1.08 -8.15
CA PHE A 164 -27.07 -2.23 -7.64
C PHE A 164 -27.04 -2.31 -6.10
N CYS A 165 -25.88 -2.01 -5.48
CA CYS A 165 -25.64 -2.07 -4.03
C CYS A 165 -26.37 -0.99 -3.19
N ASN A 166 -27.57 -0.57 -3.60
CA ASN A 166 -28.43 0.33 -2.85
C ASN A 166 -29.25 -0.41 -1.77
N ASN A 167 -30.09 0.32 -1.05
CA ASN A 167 -30.87 -0.22 0.06
C ASN A 167 -32.12 -1.01 -0.38
N SER A 168 -32.48 -1.01 -1.67
CA SER A 168 -33.69 -1.72 -2.11
C SER A 168 -33.55 -3.22 -1.91
N GLU A 169 -34.67 -3.87 -1.62
CA GLU A 169 -34.76 -5.32 -1.69
C GLU A 169 -34.59 -5.77 -3.16
N LYS A 170 -33.91 -6.90 -3.36
CA LYS A 170 -33.54 -7.45 -4.66
C LYS A 170 -34.31 -8.73 -4.94
N SER A 171 -34.95 -8.76 -6.09
CA SER A 171 -35.60 -9.95 -6.63
C SER A 171 -34.58 -11.00 -7.06
N ASP A 172 -35.02 -12.25 -7.22
CA ASP A 172 -34.12 -13.31 -7.66
C ASP A 172 -33.52 -13.06 -9.05
N ALA A 173 -34.30 -12.45 -9.96
CA ALA A 173 -33.84 -12.09 -11.30
C ALA A 173 -32.78 -10.97 -11.28
N GLU A 174 -32.94 -9.97 -10.42
CA GLU A 174 -31.94 -8.92 -10.21
C GLU A 174 -30.62 -9.49 -9.66
N ILE A 175 -30.70 -10.51 -8.80
CA ILE A 175 -29.51 -11.17 -8.24
C ILE A 175 -28.84 -12.08 -9.29
N ASP A 176 -29.62 -12.69 -10.20
CA ASP A 176 -29.06 -13.40 -11.37
C ASP A 176 -28.31 -12.44 -12.29
N GLU A 177 -28.87 -11.26 -12.57
CA GLU A 177 -28.21 -10.21 -13.36
C GLU A 177 -26.89 -9.75 -12.70
N LEU A 178 -26.88 -9.59 -11.37
CA LEU A 178 -25.65 -9.30 -10.62
C LEU A 178 -24.58 -10.40 -10.84
N GLN A 179 -24.97 -11.67 -10.82
CA GLN A 179 -24.05 -12.79 -11.04
C GLN A 179 -23.41 -12.73 -12.42
N ASP A 180 -24.19 -12.42 -13.45
CA ASP A 180 -23.71 -12.27 -14.83
C ASP A 180 -22.72 -11.09 -14.96
N ILE A 181 -23.04 -9.95 -14.35
CA ILE A 181 -22.15 -8.78 -14.33
C ILE A 181 -20.83 -9.09 -13.60
N LEU A 182 -20.87 -9.83 -12.48
CA LEU A 182 -19.65 -10.24 -11.77
C LEU A 182 -18.76 -11.18 -12.60
N TRP A 183 -19.35 -12.12 -13.33
CA TRP A 183 -18.61 -12.99 -14.24
C TRP A 183 -17.98 -12.21 -15.40
N ASN A 184 -18.68 -11.23 -15.94
CA ASN A 184 -18.14 -10.32 -16.96
C ASN A 184 -16.95 -9.53 -16.43
N LEU A 185 -17.10 -8.93 -15.24
CA LEU A 185 -16.03 -8.19 -14.57
C LEU A 185 -14.80 -9.07 -14.33
N GLU A 186 -15.00 -10.27 -13.78
CA GLU A 186 -13.92 -11.23 -13.52
C GLU A 186 -13.18 -11.62 -14.81
N SER A 187 -13.92 -11.97 -15.86
CA SER A 187 -13.37 -12.34 -17.17
C SER A 187 -12.56 -11.20 -17.80
N ASN A 188 -13.09 -9.97 -17.76
CA ASN A 188 -12.41 -8.80 -18.31
C ASN A 188 -11.13 -8.48 -17.51
N MET A 189 -11.16 -8.57 -16.19
CA MET A 189 -9.96 -8.34 -15.37
C MET A 189 -8.88 -9.40 -15.56
N LYS A 190 -9.24 -10.69 -15.66
CA LYS A 190 -8.28 -11.77 -15.97
C LYS A 190 -7.57 -11.53 -17.30
N LYS A 191 -8.28 -11.02 -18.30
CA LYS A 191 -7.71 -10.67 -19.61
C LYS A 191 -6.85 -9.40 -19.56
N ALA A 192 -7.28 -8.37 -18.84
CA ALA A 192 -6.55 -7.10 -18.76
C ALA A 192 -5.28 -7.21 -17.90
N PHE A 193 -5.34 -8.00 -16.82
CA PHE A 193 -4.33 -8.08 -15.77
C PHE A 193 -4.04 -9.54 -15.35
N PRO A 194 -3.50 -10.39 -16.26
CA PRO A 194 -3.35 -11.84 -16.01
C PRO A 194 -2.36 -12.18 -14.89
N SER A 195 -1.40 -11.30 -14.61
CA SER A 195 -0.40 -11.47 -13.54
C SER A 195 -0.80 -10.79 -12.23
N ALA A 196 -1.94 -10.11 -12.16
CA ALA A 196 -2.35 -9.40 -10.96
C ALA A 196 -2.88 -10.36 -9.89
N THR A 197 -2.48 -10.12 -8.64
CA THR A 197 -3.03 -10.83 -7.48
C THR A 197 -4.42 -10.30 -7.12
N VAL A 198 -5.30 -11.19 -6.67
CA VAL A 198 -6.65 -10.80 -6.21
C VAL A 198 -6.57 -10.28 -4.78
N SER A 199 -7.02 -9.05 -4.56
CA SER A 199 -7.12 -8.50 -3.20
C SER A 199 -8.28 -9.14 -2.42
N PRO A 200 -8.23 -9.19 -1.08
CA PRO A 200 -9.33 -9.71 -0.27
C PRO A 200 -10.68 -9.06 -0.57
N LYS A 201 -10.72 -7.73 -0.79
CA LYS A 201 -11.96 -7.01 -1.14
C LYS A 201 -12.54 -7.47 -2.48
N LEU A 202 -11.66 -7.75 -3.44
CA LEU A 202 -12.06 -8.22 -4.75
C LEU A 202 -12.53 -9.68 -4.72
N HIS A 203 -11.90 -10.52 -3.89
CA HIS A 203 -12.36 -11.87 -3.61
C HIS A 203 -13.77 -11.88 -2.97
N LEU A 204 -14.00 -11.01 -1.97
CA LEU A 204 -15.33 -10.84 -1.37
C LEU A 204 -16.38 -10.46 -2.43
N LEU A 205 -16.03 -9.56 -3.34
CA LEU A 205 -16.91 -9.14 -4.42
C LEU A 205 -17.29 -10.31 -5.35
N PHE A 206 -16.32 -11.11 -5.78
CA PHE A 206 -16.57 -12.18 -6.75
C PHE A 206 -17.21 -13.43 -6.17
N VAL A 207 -16.86 -13.80 -4.93
CA VAL A 207 -17.24 -15.09 -4.36
C VAL A 207 -18.40 -14.97 -3.39
N HIS A 208 -18.44 -13.90 -2.59
CA HIS A 208 -19.34 -13.82 -1.44
C HIS A 208 -20.52 -12.89 -1.66
N LEU A 209 -20.47 -12.00 -2.65
CA LEU A 209 -21.53 -11.02 -2.88
C LEU A 209 -22.89 -11.66 -3.19
N VAL A 210 -22.95 -12.55 -4.19
CA VAL A 210 -24.23 -13.18 -4.59
C VAL A 210 -24.81 -14.06 -3.49
N PRO A 211 -24.07 -14.98 -2.85
CA PRO A 211 -24.58 -15.75 -1.72
C PRO A 211 -25.15 -14.86 -0.60
N TYR A 212 -24.46 -13.76 -0.31
CA TYR A 212 -24.91 -12.80 0.69
C TYR A 212 -26.24 -12.14 0.32
N VAL A 213 -26.38 -11.64 -0.91
CA VAL A 213 -27.62 -10.97 -1.35
C VAL A 213 -28.79 -11.95 -1.45
N ARG A 214 -28.55 -13.23 -1.76
CA ARG A 214 -29.61 -14.26 -1.74
C ARG A 214 -30.22 -14.44 -0.36
N ILE A 215 -29.40 -14.37 0.69
CA ILE A 215 -29.85 -14.51 2.08
C ILE A 215 -30.52 -13.23 2.56
N HIS A 216 -29.87 -12.08 2.38
CA HIS A 216 -30.27 -10.83 3.01
C HIS A 216 -31.17 -9.94 2.15
N ARG A 217 -31.31 -10.25 0.86
CA ARG A 217 -32.10 -9.53 -0.14
C ARG A 217 -31.72 -8.06 -0.36
N SER A 218 -30.77 -7.50 0.38
CA SER A 218 -30.28 -6.13 0.22
C SER A 218 -28.81 -6.06 0.64
N LEU A 219 -28.04 -5.22 -0.03
CA LEU A 219 -26.67 -4.89 0.35
C LEU A 219 -26.61 -3.68 1.26
N GLY A 220 -27.46 -2.68 0.99
CA GLY A 220 -27.38 -1.38 1.64
C GLY A 220 -27.77 -1.37 3.11
N HIS A 221 -28.69 -2.26 3.52
CA HIS A 221 -29.24 -2.31 4.88
C HIS A 221 -28.21 -2.62 5.98
N LEU A 222 -27.12 -3.32 5.64
CA LEU A 222 -26.10 -3.75 6.60
C LEU A 222 -24.76 -3.03 6.38
N THR A 223 -24.75 -2.00 5.53
CA THR A 223 -23.55 -1.16 5.38
C THR A 223 -23.42 -0.18 6.54
N GLU A 224 -22.19 0.24 6.81
CA GLU A 224 -21.89 1.29 7.79
C GLU A 224 -22.44 2.67 7.39
N GLN A 225 -23.08 2.83 6.23
CA GLN A 225 -23.65 4.11 5.80
C GLN A 225 -24.70 4.64 6.78
N GLY A 226 -25.50 3.75 7.40
CA GLY A 226 -26.44 4.14 8.44
C GLY A 226 -25.73 4.68 9.70
N MET A 227 -24.63 4.05 10.09
CA MET A 227 -23.81 4.49 11.23
C MET A 227 -23.09 5.81 10.94
N GLU A 228 -22.53 5.98 9.74
CA GLU A 228 -21.91 7.24 9.28
C GLU A 228 -22.90 8.41 9.32
N HIS A 229 -24.15 8.18 8.92
CA HIS A 229 -25.20 9.18 9.04
C HIS A 229 -25.48 9.53 10.51
N LEU A 230 -25.58 8.52 11.38
CA LEU A 230 -25.76 8.73 12.82
C LEU A 230 -24.58 9.49 13.44
N HIS A 231 -23.34 9.19 13.05
CA HIS A 231 -22.16 9.94 13.48
C HIS A 231 -22.26 11.42 13.13
N ALA A 232 -22.74 11.76 11.92
CA ALA A 232 -22.94 13.15 11.53
C ALA A 232 -23.98 13.86 12.42
N ILE A 233 -25.09 13.19 12.74
CA ILE A 233 -26.11 13.72 13.67
C ILE A 233 -25.50 13.94 15.06
N VAL A 234 -24.79 12.96 15.59
CA VAL A 234 -24.13 13.03 16.90
C VAL A 234 -23.13 14.19 16.94
N ASN A 235 -22.37 14.43 15.87
CA ASN A 235 -21.44 15.57 15.79
C ASN A 235 -22.17 16.91 15.88
N VAL A 236 -23.31 17.06 15.19
CA VAL A 236 -24.15 18.27 15.29
C VAL A 236 -24.65 18.46 16.72
N LEU A 237 -25.09 17.38 17.38
CA LEU A 237 -25.56 17.43 18.77
C LEU A 237 -24.43 17.74 19.76
N ASN A 238 -23.22 17.26 19.49
CA ASN A 238 -22.03 17.60 20.28
C ASN A 238 -21.72 19.09 20.26
N VAL A 239 -21.92 19.76 19.12
CA VAL A 239 -21.80 21.22 19.02
C VAL A 239 -22.97 21.91 19.72
N ARG A 240 -24.20 21.43 19.52
CA ARG A 240 -25.41 21.98 20.16
C ARG A 240 -25.32 21.99 21.68
N PHE A 241 -24.84 20.90 22.28
CA PHE A 241 -24.66 20.77 23.73
C PHE A 241 -23.24 21.11 24.18
N SER A 242 -22.51 21.94 23.44
CA SER A 242 -21.14 22.34 23.78
C SER A 242 -21.02 23.05 25.12
N ALA A 243 -22.07 23.76 25.56
CA ALA A 243 -22.12 24.44 26.85
C ALA A 243 -22.24 23.47 28.05
N VAL A 244 -22.59 22.20 27.83
CA VAL A 244 -22.68 21.18 28.88
C VAL A 244 -21.30 20.58 29.11
N THR A 245 -20.64 21.00 30.19
CA THR A 245 -19.26 20.63 30.51
C THR A 245 -19.12 19.20 31.04
N ASN A 246 -20.15 18.69 31.73
CA ASN A 246 -20.17 17.30 32.21
C ASN A 246 -20.43 16.34 31.03
N PRO A 247 -19.50 15.40 30.72
CA PRO A 247 -19.64 14.49 29.58
C PRO A 247 -20.82 13.52 29.68
N GLU A 248 -21.13 13.03 30.87
CA GLU A 248 -22.24 12.09 31.10
C GLU A 248 -23.59 12.78 30.85
N SER A 249 -23.78 13.97 31.43
CA SER A 249 -24.96 14.81 31.18
C SER A 249 -25.11 15.14 29.70
N LYS A 250 -23.98 15.43 29.01
CA LYS A 250 -23.99 15.69 27.56
C LYS A 250 -24.41 14.47 26.76
N ALA A 251 -23.88 13.29 27.08
CA ALA A 251 -24.27 12.03 26.45
C ALA A 251 -25.76 11.72 26.66
N ILE A 252 -26.27 11.89 27.88
CA ILE A 252 -27.70 11.72 28.20
C ILE A 252 -28.56 12.66 27.34
N LEU A 253 -28.17 13.91 27.17
CA LEU A 253 -28.90 14.87 26.32
C LEU A 253 -28.87 14.48 24.84
N ILE A 254 -27.75 13.97 24.34
CA ILE A 254 -27.64 13.44 22.97
C ILE A 254 -28.59 12.26 22.79
N VAL A 255 -28.56 11.27 23.68
CA VAL A 255 -29.43 10.08 23.61
C VAL A 255 -30.90 10.47 23.70
N LYS A 256 -31.27 11.36 24.63
CA LYS A 256 -32.64 11.89 24.73
C LYS A 256 -33.09 12.56 23.43
N HIS A 257 -32.20 13.31 22.78
CA HIS A 257 -32.53 13.96 21.51
C HIS A 257 -32.75 12.94 20.38
N LEU A 258 -31.91 11.91 20.30
CA LEU A 258 -32.07 10.84 19.32
C LEU A 258 -33.36 10.05 19.53
N ALA A 259 -33.72 9.77 20.79
CA ALA A 259 -34.98 9.12 21.16
C ALA A 259 -36.21 9.98 20.81
N ASN A 260 -36.18 11.28 21.11
CA ASN A 260 -37.29 12.20 20.80
C ASN A 260 -37.59 12.31 19.29
N LEU A 261 -36.58 12.09 18.44
CA LEU A 261 -36.72 12.10 16.99
C LEU A 261 -37.00 10.71 16.40
N ASN A 262 -37.15 9.68 17.25
CA ASN A 262 -37.28 8.28 16.85
C ASN A 262 -36.14 7.79 15.94
N PHE A 263 -34.94 8.38 16.05
CA PHE A 263 -33.74 7.85 15.38
C PHE A 263 -33.23 6.58 16.05
N LEU A 264 -33.58 6.39 17.32
CA LEU A 264 -33.37 5.16 18.07
C LEU A 264 -34.74 4.67 18.53
N PHE A 265 -35.02 3.40 18.28
CA PHE A 265 -36.18 2.72 18.83
C PHE A 265 -35.71 1.80 19.96
N ASP A 266 -36.32 1.92 21.13
CA ASP A 266 -36.12 0.97 22.22
C ASP A 266 -37.08 -0.21 21.99
N THR A 267 -36.54 -1.40 21.76
CA THR A 267 -37.35 -2.63 21.66
C THR A 267 -37.68 -3.23 23.02
N HIS A 268 -37.22 -2.62 24.12
CA HIS A 268 -37.26 -3.17 25.47
C HIS A 268 -36.62 -4.56 25.61
N GLN A 269 -35.81 -4.99 24.62
CA GLN A 269 -35.07 -6.24 24.69
C GLN A 269 -33.70 -5.98 25.33
N SER A 270 -33.47 -6.58 26.48
CA SER A 270 -32.15 -6.60 27.11
C SER A 270 -31.24 -7.55 26.34
N TRP A 271 -30.20 -7.03 25.70
CA TRP A 271 -29.16 -7.81 25.03
C TRP A 271 -28.32 -8.66 26.02
N PHE A 272 -28.51 -8.45 27.33
CA PHE A 272 -27.86 -9.19 28.41
C PHE A 272 -28.71 -10.33 28.97
N GLN A 273 -29.95 -10.48 28.49
CA GLN A 273 -30.78 -11.64 28.79
C GLN A 273 -30.76 -12.54 27.56
N SER A 274 -29.83 -13.49 27.57
CA SER A 274 -29.93 -14.67 26.71
C SER A 274 -31.00 -15.58 27.31
N GLU A 275 -32.00 -15.97 26.51
CA GLU A 275 -32.76 -17.20 26.76
C GLU A 275 -31.88 -18.43 26.51
#